data_AF-A0A1G6WU41-F1
#
_entry.id   AF-A0A1G6WU41-F1
#
_cell.length_a   1.000
_cell.length_b   1.000
_cell.length_c   1.000
_cell.angle_alpha   90.00
_cell.angle_beta   90.00
_cell.angle_gamma   90.00
#
_symmetry.space_group_name_H-M   'P 1'
#
loop_
_entity.id
_entity.type
_entity.pdbx_description
1 polymer ?
#
loop_
_entity_poly.entity_id
_entity_poly.type
_entity_poly.pdbx_seq_one_letter_code
_entity_poly.pdbx_strand_id
1 'polypeptide(L)' 'MFILLTITLVTREMSNTESEDEIDREHLDDIEDGAGCVEIWEKIGDRRSDD' A
#
# COMPACT_ATOMS: atom_id res chain seq x y z
N MET A 1 -3.64 5.11 27.31
CA MET A 1 -4.03 6.03 26.22
C MET A 1 -2.84 6.75 25.58
N PHE A 2 -1.74 7.04 26.30
CA PHE A 2 -0.51 7.57 25.69
C PHE A 2 0.27 6.54 24.86
N ILE A 3 0.31 5.28 25.29
CA ILE A 3 1.07 4.21 24.62
C ILE A 3 0.52 3.90 23.22
N LEU A 4 -0.81 3.90 23.04
CA LEU A 4 -1.43 3.68 21.73
C LEU A 4 -1.14 4.85 20.78
N LEU A 5 -1.14 6.08 21.28
CA LEU A 5 -0.81 7.27 20.50
C LEU A 5 0.65 7.24 19.99
N THR A 6 1.59 6.78 20.83
CA THR A 6 3.00 6.65 20.43
C THR A 6 3.25 5.51 19.45
N ILE A 7 2.49 4.41 19.56
CA ILE A 7 2.59 3.27 18.63
C ILE A 7 2.09 3.68 17.24
N THR A 8 0.95 4.35 17.14
CA THR A 8 0.43 4.81 15.84
C THR A 8 1.35 5.84 15.18
N LEU A 9 1.96 6.73 15.97
CA LEU A 9 2.87 7.77 15.47
C LEU A 9 4.17 7.16 14.92
N VAL A 10 4.82 6.27 15.68
CA VAL A 10 6.10 5.66 15.24
C VAL A 10 5.92 4.80 13.99
N THR A 11 4.83 4.05 13.87
CA THR A 11 4.55 3.25 12.67
C THR A 11 4.34 4.13 11.44
N ARG A 12 3.71 5.29 11.60
CA ARG A 12 3.47 6.25 10.51
C ARG A 12 4.75 6.94 10.04
N GLU A 13 5.64 7.33 10.95
CA GLU A 13 6.95 7.93 10.62
C GLU A 13 7.89 6.98 9.86
N MET A 14 7.77 5.66 10.08
CA MET A 14 8.60 4.66 9.40
C MET A 14 8.03 4.22 8.04
N SER A 15 6.81 4.68 7.67
CA SER A 15 6.21 4.39 6.37
C SER A 15 6.76 5.35 5.32
N ASN A 16 7.18 4.84 4.16
CA ASN A 16 7.47 5.68 2.98
C ASN A 16 6.19 6.17 2.28
N THR A 17 5.09 6.28 3.03
CA THR A 17 3.84 6.84 2.53
C THR A 17 4.01 8.35 2.49
N GLU A 18 4.27 8.89 1.29
CA GLU A 18 4.04 10.31 1.01
C GLU A 18 2.57 10.66 1.26
N SER A 19 2.23 11.95 1.39
CA SER A 19 0.84 12.38 1.61
C SER A 19 -0.10 11.73 0.58
N GLU A 20 -1.24 11.20 1.05
CA GLU A 20 -2.21 10.44 0.24
C GLU A 20 -2.67 11.18 -1.03
N ASP A 21 -2.52 12.50 -1.06
CA ASP A 21 -2.83 13.40 -2.18
C ASP A 21 -1.82 13.37 -3.34
N GLU A 22 -0.61 12.81 -3.15
CA GLU A 22 0.48 12.85 -4.15
C GLU A 22 0.83 11.47 -4.74
N ILE A 23 0.26 10.38 -4.22
CA ILE A 23 0.58 9.02 -4.66
C ILE A 23 -0.33 8.58 -5.82
N ASP A 24 0.25 8.42 -7.00
CA ASP A 24 -0.42 7.76 -8.14
C ASP A 24 -0.60 6.26 -7.86
N ARG A 25 -1.84 5.89 -7.59
CA ARG A 25 -2.28 4.52 -7.26
C ARG A 25 -3.20 3.92 -8.33
N GLU A 26 -3.31 4.53 -9.51
CA GLU A 26 -4.14 4.02 -10.61
C GLU A 26 -3.73 2.59 -10.99
N HIS A 27 -2.42 2.28 -10.91
CA HIS A 27 -1.88 0.93 -11.11
C HIS A 27 -2.35 -0.11 -10.05
N LEU A 28 -3.09 0.27 -9.03
CA LEU A 28 -3.66 -0.61 -8.01
C LEU A 28 -5.20 -0.65 -8.03
N ASP A 29 -5.88 0.10 -8.92
CA ASP A 29 -7.35 0.17 -8.96
C ASP A 29 -8.03 -1.19 -9.21
N ASP A 30 -7.34 -2.10 -9.90
CA ASP A 30 -7.81 -3.46 -10.17
C ASP A 30 -7.54 -4.45 -9.02
N ILE A 31 -6.93 -3.99 -7.92
CA ILE A 31 -6.57 -4.81 -6.76
C ILE A 31 -7.65 -4.62 -5.69
N GLU A 32 -8.16 -5.74 -5.17
CA GLU A 32 -9.14 -5.73 -4.10
C GLU A 32 -8.55 -5.16 -2.79
N ASP A 33 -9.34 -4.35 -2.10
CA ASP A 33 -8.98 -3.84 -0.77
C ASP A 33 -8.73 -5.00 0.21
N GLY A 34 -7.53 -5.06 0.77
CA GLY A 34 -7.12 -6.14 1.68
C GLY A 34 -6.43 -7.32 0.99
N ALA A 35 -6.14 -7.23 -0.32
CA ALA A 35 -5.27 -8.18 -1.00
C ALA A 35 -3.91 -8.31 -0.28
N GLY A 36 -3.47 -9.56 -0.11
CA GLY A 36 -2.18 -9.86 0.48
C GLY A 36 -1.02 -9.55 -0.46
N CYS A 37 0.19 -9.50 0.09
CA CYS A 37 1.40 -9.18 -0.68
C CYS A 37 1.61 -10.11 -1.89
N VAL A 38 1.30 -11.40 -1.74
CA VAL A 38 1.45 -12.38 -2.83
C VAL A 38 0.47 -12.10 -3.96
N GLU A 39 -0.80 -11.85 -3.62
CA GLU A 39 -1.88 -11.61 -4.58
C GLU A 39 -1.64 -10.32 -5.38
N ILE A 40 -1.14 -9.27 -4.71
CA ILE A 40 -0.71 -8.02 -5.34
C ILE A 40 0.39 -8.28 -6.38
N TRP A 41 1.39 -9.10 -6.02
CA TRP A 41 2.51 -9.42 -6.90
C TRP A 41 2.08 -10.21 -8.14
N GLU A 42 1.19 -11.19 -7.98
CA GLU A 42 0.64 -11.95 -9.12
C GLU A 42 -0.13 -11.03 -10.07
N LYS A 43 -1.00 -10.15 -9.54
CA LYS A 43 -1.77 -9.18 -10.35
C LYS A 43 -0.93 -8.17 -11.12
N ILE A 44 0.20 -7.73 -10.54
CA ILE A 44 1.13 -6.83 -11.25
C ILE A 44 1.97 -7.61 -12.27
N GLY A 45 2.33 -8.86 -11.97
CA GLY A 45 3.08 -9.74 -12.87
C GLY A 45 2.32 -10.10 -14.14
N ASP A 46 1.03 -10.45 -14.03
CA ASP A 46 0.17 -10.76 -15.18
C ASP A 46 0.09 -9.57 -16.15
N ARG A 47 -0.11 -8.35 -15.64
CA ARG A 47 -0.16 -7.12 -16.46
C ARG A 47 1.13 -6.86 -17.23
N ARG A 48 2.28 -7.19 -16.65
CA ARG A 48 3.59 -7.07 -17.33
C ARG A 48 3.83 -8.13 -18.39
N SER A 49 3.07 -9.22 -18.38
CA SER A 49 3.22 -10.35 -19.30
C SER A 49 2.28 -10.25 -20.52
N ASP A 50 1.23 -9.43 -20.41
CA ASP A 50 0.27 -9.13 -21.49
C ASP A 50 0.74 -7.98 -22.42
N ASP A 51 1.83 -7.28 -22.08
CA ASP A 51 2.59 -6.33 -22.92
C ASP A 51 3.74 -7.02 -23.70
#